data_AF-W4LHU2-F1
#
_entry.id   AF-W4LHU2-F1
#
_cell.length_a   1.000
_cell.length_b   1.000
_cell.length_c   1.000
_cell.angle_alpha   90.00
_cell.angle_beta   90.00
_cell.angle_gamma   90.00
#
_symmetry.space_group_name_H-M   'P 1'
#
loop_
_entity.id
_entity.type
_entity.pdbx_description
1 polymer ?
#
loop_
_entity_poly.entity_id
_entity_poly.type
_entity_poly.pdbx_seq_one_letter_code
_entity_poly.pdbx_strand_id
1 'polypeptide(L)' 'MRINAAARLNGLSYSRFIAGLKLAEVALDRKVLADLAIHDPEAFSRIAAVAKAKLDQPEAVSQPAV' A
#
# COMPACT_ATOMS: atom_id res chain seq x y z
N MET A 1 -8.15 11.23 -4.80
CA MET A 1 -9.50 10.62 -4.77
C MET A 1 -9.49 9.15 -5.16
N ARG A 2 -8.99 8.75 -6.34
CA ARG A 2 -9.00 7.35 -6.83
C ARG A 2 -8.37 6.32 -5.89
N ILE A 3 -7.12 6.56 -5.46
CA ILE A 3 -6.41 5.68 -4.51
C ILE A 3 -7.15 5.60 -3.17
N ASN A 4 -7.76 6.69 -2.70
CA ASN A 4 -8.49 6.69 -1.42
C ASN A 4 -9.71 5.77 -1.47
N ALA A 5 -10.43 5.77 -2.59
CA ALA A 5 -11.58 4.88 -2.78
C ALA A 5 -11.14 3.42 -2.86
N ALA A 6 -10.13 3.11 -3.68
CA ALA A 6 -9.61 1.76 -3.83
C ALA A 6 -8.99 1.22 -2.53
N ALA A 7 -8.25 2.05 -1.78
CA ALA A 7 -7.72 1.67 -0.47
C ALA A 7 -8.85 1.35 0.52
N ARG A 8 -9.93 2.16 0.53
CA ARG A 8 -11.10 1.92 1.39
C ARG A 8 -11.82 0.62 1.04
N LEU A 9 -11.94 0.29 -0.24
CA LEU A 9 -12.51 -1.00 -0.68
C LEU A 9 -11.70 -2.20 -0.16
N ASN A 10 -10.40 -2.01 0.08
CA ASN A 10 -9.50 -3.01 0.65
C ASN A 10 -9.36 -2.90 2.19
N GLY A 11 -10.21 -2.11 2.85
CA GLY A 11 -10.21 -1.93 4.30
C GLY A 11 -9.04 -1.11 4.85
N LEU A 12 -8.33 -0.37 3.99
CA LEU A 12 -7.22 0.49 4.37
C LEU A 12 -7.58 1.97 4.19
N SER A 13 -7.02 2.82 5.05
CA SER A 13 -6.94 4.27 4.76
C SER A 13 -5.73 4.53 3.87
N TYR A 14 -5.76 5.63 3.11
CA TYR A 14 -4.62 6.02 2.27
C TYR A 14 -3.31 6.09 3.06
N SER A 15 -3.33 6.72 4.25
CA SER A 15 -2.12 6.83 5.08
C SER A 15 -1.61 5.46 5.53
N ARG A 16 -2.50 4.53 5.91
CA ARG A 16 -2.10 3.15 6.23
C ARG A 16 -1.54 2.45 5.01
N PHE A 17 -2.23 2.53 3.87
CA PHE A 17 -1.76 1.93 2.63
C PHE A 17 -0.35 2.42 2.24
N ILE A 18 -0.11 3.74 2.26
CA ILE A 18 1.21 4.33 1.98
C ILE A 18 2.25 3.89 3.01
N ALA A 19 1.90 3.84 4.30
CA ALA A 19 2.80 3.33 5.33
C ALA A 19 3.17 1.86 5.09
N GLY A 20 2.20 1.01 4.75
CA GLY A 20 2.43 -0.39 4.41
C GLY A 20 3.28 -0.58 3.16
N LEU A 21 3.09 0.25 2.13
CA LEU A 21 3.96 0.25 0.94
C LEU A 21 5.39 0.65 1.26
N LYS A 22 5.58 1.64 2.14
CA LYS A 22 6.91 2.05 2.60
C LYS A 22 7.60 0.93 3.38
N LEU A 23 6.86 0.22 4.24
CA LEU A 23 7.35 -0.95 4.99
C LEU A 23 7.62 -2.15 4.07
N ALA A 24 6.90 -2.26 2.95
CA ALA A 24 7.12 -3.26 1.93
C ALA A 24 8.25 -2.89 0.96
N GLU A 25 8.89 -1.72 1.12
CA GLU A 25 9.89 -1.16 0.21
C GLU A 25 9.39 -1.04 -1.25
N VAL A 26 8.08 -0.88 -1.42
CA VAL A 26 7.44 -0.76 -2.74
C VAL A 26 7.50 0.71 -3.18
N ALA A 27 8.47 1.03 -4.02
CA ALA A 27 8.60 2.32 -4.68
C ALA A 27 7.67 2.40 -5.91
N LEU A 28 6.37 2.58 -5.69
CA LEU A 28 5.39 2.83 -6.76
C LEU A 28 4.98 4.30 -6.82
N ASP A 29 4.93 4.84 -8.05
CA ASP A 29 4.44 6.18 -8.30
C ASP A 29 2.93 6.30 -8.03
N ARG A 30 2.54 7.42 -7.43
CA ARG A 30 1.13 7.71 -7.14
C ARG A 30 0.28 7.80 -8.41
N LYS A 31 0.87 8.20 -9.54
CA LYS A 31 0.17 8.24 -10.84
C LYS A 31 -0.17 6.84 -11.31
N VAL A 32 0.81 5.93 -11.30
CA VAL A 32 0.63 4.53 -11.68
C VAL A 32 -0.35 3.85 -10.73
N LEU A 33 -0.26 4.09 -9.42
CA LEU A 33 -1.22 3.57 -8.44
C LEU A 33 -2.65 4.04 -8.70
N ALA A 34 -2.84 5.30 -9.08
CA ALA A 34 -4.17 5.84 -9.37
C ALA A 34 -4.76 5.27 -10.66
N ASP A 35 -3.91 4.99 -11.65
CA ASP A 35 -4.27 4.37 -12.92
C ASP A 35 -4.61 2.89 -12.73
N LEU A 36 -3.74 2.15 -12.03
CA LEU A 36 -3.94 0.75 -11.66
C LEU A 36 -5.24 0.57 -10.86
N ALA A 37 -5.54 1.47 -9.92
CA ALA A 37 -6.79 1.44 -9.16
C ALA A 37 -8.06 1.50 -10.03
N ILE A 38 -7.97 1.99 -11.27
CA ILE A 38 -9.10 2.09 -12.21
C ILE A 38 -9.06 0.95 -13.21
N HIS A 39 -7.91 0.74 -13.84
CA HIS A 39 -7.76 -0.20 -14.94
C HIS A 39 -7.63 -1.64 -14.47
N ASP A 40 -7.06 -1.86 -13.29
CA ASP A 40 -6.85 -3.19 -12.71
C ASP A 40 -7.04 -3.17 -11.16
N PRO A 41 -8.30 -3.18 -10.71
CA PRO A 41 -8.62 -3.21 -9.28
C PRO A 41 -8.12 -4.50 -8.59
N GLU A 42 -7.91 -5.58 -9.33
CA GLU A 42 -7.40 -6.85 -8.80
C GLU A 42 -5.91 -6.73 -8.47
N ALA A 43 -5.10 -6.16 -9.37
CA ALA A 43 -3.71 -5.83 -9.09
C ALA A 43 -3.58 -4.82 -7.94
N PHE A 44 -4.44 -3.79 -7.89
CA PHE A 44 -4.45 -2.87 -6.75
C PHE A 44 -4.76 -3.60 -5.44
N SER A 45 -5.71 -4.54 -5.44
CA SER A 45 -6.06 -5.33 -4.25
C SER A 45 -4.89 -6.19 -3.76
N ARG A 46 -4.13 -6.82 -4.67
CA ARG A 46 -2.89 -7.55 -4.32
C ARG A 46 -1.87 -6.65 -3.63
N ILE A 47 -1.64 -5.46 -4.18
CA ILE A 47 -0.71 -4.47 -3.59
C ILE A 47 -1.22 -4.00 -2.22
N ALA A 48 -2.54 -3.76 -2.09
CA ALA A 48 -3.17 -3.40 -0.82
C ALA A 48 -3.07 -4.51 0.22
N ALA A 49 -3.18 -5.78 -0.18
CA ALA A 49 -2.99 -6.93 0.69
C ALA A 49 -1.54 -7.02 1.20
N VAL A 50 -0.54 -6.81 0.34
CA VAL A 50 0.88 -6.74 0.73
C VAL A 50 1.11 -5.60 1.73
N ALA A 51 0.61 -4.40 1.43
CA ALA A 51 0.70 -3.26 2.33
C ALA A 51 0.04 -3.56 3.69
N LYS A 52 -1.14 -4.21 3.68
CA LYS A 52 -1.85 -4.61 4.90
C LYS A 52 -1.06 -5.64 5.72
N ALA A 53 -0.50 -6.66 5.06
CA ALA A 53 0.30 -7.68 5.72
C ALA A 53 1.53 -7.09 6.43
N LYS A 54 2.15 -6.06 5.85
CA LYS A 54 3.27 -5.34 6.47
C LYS A 54 2.87 -4.40 7.60
N LEU A 55 1.62 -3.92 7.64
CA LEU A 55 1.11 -3.13 8.76
C LEU A 55 0.77 -4.00 9.98
N ASP A 56 0.32 -5.23 9.74
CA ASP A 56 -0.08 -6.19 10.79
C ASP A 56 1.13 -6.93 11.39
N GLN A 57 2.30 -6.83 10.76
CA GLN A 57 3.59 -7.22 11.34
C GLN A 57 4.27 -5.98 11.94
N PRO A 58 4.09 -5.71 13.24
CA PRO A 58 4.69 -4.54 13.88
C PRO A 58 6.22 -4.63 14.08
N GLU A 59 6.89 -5.70 13.67
CA GLU A 59 8.25 -5.98 14.13
C GLU A 59 9.07 -6.73 13.07
N ALA A 60 9.99 -6.01 12.41
CA ALA A 60 11.29 -6.49 11.89
C ALA A 60 11.91 -5.53 10.86
N VAL A 61 11.93 -4.22 11.11
CA VAL A 61 13.07 -3.38 10.71
C VAL A 61 13.26 -2.33 11.80
N SER A 62 13.87 -2.74 12.91
CA SER A 62 14.87 -1.85 13.51
C SER A 62 15.78 -1.45 12.37
N GLN A 63 15.83 -0.17 12.04
CA GLN A 63 16.96 0.37 11.30
C GLN A 63 18.23 -0.03 12.10
N PRO A 64 19.18 -0.79 11.53
CA PRO A 64 20.55 -0.73 11.99
C PRO A 64 21.28 0.14 10.97
N ALA A 65 21.37 1.43 11.23
CA ALA A 65 22.19 2.28 10.39
C ALA A 65 22.86 3.36 11.25
N VAL A 66 24.01 2.93 11.79
CA VAL A 66 25.24 3.68 12.13
C VAL A 66 25.14 4.86 13.12
#